data_AF-A0A535VAJ3-F1
#
_entry.id   AF-A0A535VAJ3-F1
#
_cell.length_a   1.000
_cell.length_b   1.000
_cell.length_c   1.000
_cell.angle_alpha   90.00
_cell.angle_beta   90.00
_cell.angle_gamma   90.00
#
_symmetry.space_group_name_H-M   'P 1'
#
loop_
_entity.id
_entity.type
_entity.pdbx_description
1 polymer ?
#
loop_
_entity_poly.entity_id
_entity_poly.type
_entity_poly.pdbx_seq_one_letter_code
_entity_poly.pdbx_strand_id
1 'polypeptide(L)' 'MRVDTQATPDFAQIDAYVNAQVQDARIPGLALGIIHGDQVAHLHGFGEADSTGRAVTPHTPFLIGS' A
#
# COMPACT_ATOMS: atom_id res chain seq x y z
N MET A 1 7.53 -16.78 -30.18
CA MET A 1 7.21 -16.77 -28.74
C MET A 1 8.06 -15.69 -28.10
N ARG A 2 7.49 -14.50 -27.86
CA ARG A 2 8.19 -13.44 -27.12
C ARG A 2 8.01 -13.75 -25.64
N VAL A 3 9.11 -13.99 -24.95
CA VAL A 3 9.15 -14.04 -23.48
C VAL A 3 9.30 -12.61 -23.01
N ASP A 4 8.18 -11.96 -22.72
CA ASP A 4 8.20 -10.66 -22.07
C ASP A 4 8.75 -10.89 -20.66
N THR A 5 10.01 -10.54 -20.45
CA THR A 5 10.63 -10.61 -19.13
C THR A 5 10.08 -9.43 -18.33
N GLN A 6 8.88 -9.59 -17.77
CA GLN A 6 8.35 -8.66 -16.79
C GLN A 6 9.28 -8.71 -15.57
N ALA A 7 10.04 -7.64 -15.34
CA ALA A 7 10.79 -7.50 -14.10
C ALA A 7 9.77 -7.51 -12.94
N THR A 8 9.99 -8.36 -11.94
CA THR A 8 9.18 -8.37 -10.72
C THR A 8 9.25 -6.97 -10.08
N PRO A 9 8.11 -6.33 -9.78
CA PRO A 9 8.12 -5.02 -9.13
C PRO A 9 8.86 -5.08 -7.80
N ASP A 10 9.70 -4.07 -7.53
CA ASP A 10 10.30 -3.90 -6.22
C ASP A 10 9.30 -3.23 -5.27
N PHE A 11 8.53 -4.05 -4.57
CA PHE A 11 7.52 -3.56 -3.63
C PHE A 11 8.13 -2.81 -2.43
N ALA A 12 9.38 -3.09 -2.05
CA ALA A 12 10.03 -2.35 -0.97
C ALA A 12 10.32 -0.91 -1.39
N GLN A 13 10.70 -0.69 -2.65
CA GLN A 13 10.87 0.66 -3.20
C GLN A 13 9.53 1.41 -3.27
N ILE A 14 8.45 0.73 -3.66
CA ILE A 14 7.10 1.31 -3.68
C ILE A 14 6.65 1.68 -2.27
N ASP A 15 6.82 0.78 -1.30
CA ASP A 15 6.47 1.02 0.10
C ASP A 15 7.26 2.20 0.66
N ALA A 16 8.57 2.30 0.37
CA ALA A 16 9.40 3.42 0.80
C ALA A 16 8.91 4.76 0.22
N TYR A 17 8.55 4.78 -1.06
CA TYR A 17 7.98 5.96 -1.70
C TYR A 17 6.64 6.35 -1.07
N VAL A 18 5.71 5.40 -0.93
CA VAL A 18 4.39 5.66 -0.34
C VAL A 18 4.51 6.13 1.10
N ASN A 19 5.40 5.52 1.89
CA ASN A 19 5.67 5.96 3.26
C ASN A 19 6.16 7.41 3.30
N ALA A 20 7.09 7.79 2.41
CA ALA A 20 7.53 9.19 2.31
C ALA A 20 6.35 10.14 2.01
N GLN A 21 5.47 9.77 1.07
CA GLN A 21 4.30 10.58 0.74
C GLN A 21 3.27 10.66 1.89
N VAL A 22 3.07 9.58 2.64
CA VAL A 22 2.21 9.55 3.83
C VAL A 22 2.72 10.55 4.87
N GLN A 23 4.03 10.59 5.10
CA GLN A 23 4.65 11.55 6.03
C GLN A 23 4.55 12.99 5.51
N ASP A 24 4.90 13.23 4.24
CA ASP A 24 4.91 14.56 3.62
C ASP A 24 3.50 15.18 3.61
N ALA A 25 2.48 14.38 3.29
CA ALA A 25 1.08 14.79 3.27
C ALA A 25 0.43 14.78 4.67
N ARG A 26 1.12 14.29 5.70
CA ARG A 26 0.61 14.11 7.07
C ARG A 26 -0.68 13.29 7.10
N ILE A 27 -0.74 12.23 6.30
CA ILE A 27 -1.83 11.28 6.30
C ILE A 27 -1.65 10.38 7.53
N PRO A 28 -2.63 10.30 8.46
CA PRO A 28 -2.46 9.50 9.68
C PRO A 28 -2.23 8.02 9.41
N GLY A 29 -2.95 7.47 8.43
CA GLY A 29 -2.80 6.08 8.01
C GLY A 29 -3.37 5.82 6.62
N LEU A 30 -2.78 4.84 5.93
CA LEU A 30 -3.12 4.47 4.55
C LEU A 30 -2.96 2.96 4.36
N ALA A 31 -3.88 2.32 3.63
CA ALA A 31 -3.71 0.95 3.16
C ALA A 31 -3.50 0.93 1.64
N LEU A 32 -2.50 0.18 1.18
CA LEU A 32 -2.14 0.00 -0.23
C LEU A 32 -2.43 -1.45 -0.64
N GLY A 33 -3.06 -1.61 -1.79
CA GLY A 33 -3.14 -2.90 -2.48
C GLY A 33 -2.76 -2.78 -3.95
N ILE A 34 -1.93 -3.70 -4.42
CA ILE A 34 -1.50 -3.81 -5.82
C ILE A 34 -2.00 -5.15 -6.36
N ILE A 35 -2.74 -5.10 -7.46
CA ILE A 35 -3.32 -6.26 -8.14
C ILE A 35 -2.66 -6.40 -9.51
N HIS A 36 -2.24 -7.60 -9.88
CA HIS A 36 -1.76 -7.94 -11.21
C HIS A 36 -2.62 -9.06 -11.79
N GLY A 37 -3.33 -8.76 -12.89
CA GLY A 37 -4.36 -9.65 -13.42
C GLY A 37 -5.50 -9.83 -12.41
N ASP A 38 -5.70 -11.06 -11.95
CA ASP A 38 -6.70 -11.45 -10.95
C ASP A 38 -6.09 -11.76 -9.57
N GLN A 39 -4.78 -11.52 -9.39
CA GLN A 39 -4.06 -11.85 -8.16
C GLN A 39 -3.63 -10.59 -7.40
N VAL A 40 -3.79 -10.65 -6.07
CA VAL A 40 -3.19 -9.67 -5.16
C VAL A 40 -1.68 -9.89 -5.18
N ALA A 41 -0.95 -8.93 -5.72
CA ALA A 41 0.50 -8.98 -5.83
C ALA A 41 1.19 -8.43 -4.58
N HIS A 42 0.61 -7.42 -3.92
CA HIS A 42 1.16 -6.81 -2.71
C HIS A 42 0.06 -6.12 -1.89
N LEU A 43 0.21 -6.16 -0.56
CA LEU A 43 -0.62 -5.43 0.39
C LEU A 43 0.26 -4.81 1.47
N HIS A 44 0.02 -3.55 1.82
CA HIS A 44 0.76 -2.88 2.89
C HIS A 44 -0.12 -1.89 3.64
N GLY A 45 0.14 -1.71 4.94
CA GLY A 45 -0.47 -0.67 5.77
C GLY A 45 0.58 0.30 6.26
N PHE A 46 0.27 1.59 6.23
CA PHE A 46 1.15 2.68 6.65
C PHE A 46 0.50 3.46 7.78
N GLY A 47 1.30 3.86 8.77
CA GLY A 47 0.85 4.74 9.85
C GLY A 47 -0.15 4.10 10.81
N GLU A 48 -0.98 4.94 11.42
CA GLU A 48 -1.89 4.62 12.51
C GLU A 48 -3.35 4.75 12.05
N ALA A 49 -4.16 3.77 12.45
CA ALA A 49 -5.57 3.66 12.09
C ALA A 49 -6.49 4.52 12.96
N ASP A 50 -6.03 4.91 14.16
CA ASP A 50 -6.77 5.74 15.10
C ASP A 50 -5.82 6.37 16.14
N SER A 51 -6.37 7.23 17.00
CA SER A 51 -5.63 7.95 18.04
C SER A 51 -5.05 7.07 19.16
N THR A 52 -5.30 5.75 19.15
CA THR A 52 -4.68 4.82 20.10
C THR A 52 -3.31 4.33 19.64
N GLY A 53 -2.88 4.73 18.44
CA GLY A 53 -1.62 4.28 17.83
C GLY A 53 -1.71 2.89 17.21
N ARG A 54 -2.91 2.35 17.04
CA ARG A 54 -3.13 1.05 16.39
C ARG A 54 -2.67 1.14 14.95
N ALA A 55 -1.74 0.28 14.52
CA ALA A 55 -1.23 0.30 13.14
C ALA A 55 -2.32 0.02 12.09
N VAL A 56 -2.22 0.67 10.94
CA VAL A 56 -2.98 0.28 9.75
C VAL A 56 -2.47 -1.07 9.25
N THR A 57 -3.42 -1.94 8.90
CA THR A 57 -3.18 -3.21 8.23
C THR A 57 -3.99 -3.27 6.93
N PRO A 58 -3.70 -4.21 6.02
CA PRO A 58 -4.53 -4.42 4.83
C PRO A 58 -6.01 -4.74 5.12
N HIS A 59 -6.33 -5.13 6.35
CA HIS A 59 -7.69 -5.45 6.79
C HIS A 59 -8.32 -4.32 7.61
N THR A 60 -7.66 -3.16 7.74
CA THR A 60 -8.23 -2.00 8.41
C THR A 60 -9.36 -1.44 7.55
N PRO A 61 -10.60 -1.35 8.05
CA PRO A 61 -11.70 -0.82 7.28
C PRO A 61 -11.56 0.70 7.13
N PHE A 62 -11.83 1.20 5.92
CA PHE A 62 -11.91 2.62 5.60
C PHE A 62 -13.26 2.92 4.97
N LEU A 63 -13.77 4.14 5.21
CA LEU A 63 -14.89 4.68 4.43
C LEU A 63 -14.35 5.14 3.06
N ILE A 64 -14.84 4.54 1.98
CA ILE A 64 -14.32 4.76 0.61
C ILE A 64 -14.90 5.99 -0.10
N GLY A 65 -16.08 6.46 0.31
CA GLY A 65 -16.70 7.65 -0.32
C GLY A 65 -17.01 7.46 -1.81
N SER A 66 -17.09 8.58 -2.54
CA SER A 66 -17.40 8.65 -3.98
C SER A 66 -16.74 9.86 -4.62
#